data_AF-S4YBJ7-F1
#
_entry.id   AF-S4YBJ7-F1
#
_cell.length_a   1.000
_cell.length_b   1.000
_cell.length_c   1.000
_cell.angle_alpha   90.00
_cell.angle_beta   90.00
_cell.angle_gamma   90.00
#
_symmetry.space_group_name_H-M   'P 1'
#
loop_
_entity.id
_entity.type
_entity.pdbx_description
1 polymer ?
#
loop_
_entity_poly.entity_id
_entity_poly.type
_entity_poly.pdbx_seq_one_letter_code
_entity_poly.pdbx_strand_id
1 'polypeptide(L)' 'MFDVRPVDPSVYDEAMQRCTDRQLSSGVLFDALHLVAAEHAGANALVTFNGPDFLRLAAPTSPCIVIPPDPPEVTL' A
#
# COMPACT_ATOMS: atom_id res chain seq x y z
N MET A 1 18.54 -6.58 6.72
CA MET A 1 18.72 -6.58 5.24
C MET A 1 17.34 -6.40 4.63
N PHE A 2 17.17 -5.47 3.69
CA PHE A 2 15.90 -5.24 3.02
C PHE A 2 15.79 -6.15 1.80
N ASP A 3 14.58 -6.65 1.54
CA ASP A 3 14.23 -7.40 0.34
C ASP A 3 13.45 -6.49 -0.60
N VAL A 4 13.99 -6.26 -1.80
CA VAL A 4 13.39 -5.36 -2.79
C VAL A 4 12.67 -6.20 -3.83
N ARG A 5 11.35 -6.04 -3.92
CA ARG A 5 10.51 -6.78 -4.86
C ARG A 5 10.22 -5.94 -6.10
N PRO A 6 10.34 -6.50 -7.33
CA PRO A 6 9.90 -5.80 -8.53
C PRO A 6 8.38 -5.67 -8.54
N VAL A 7 7.88 -4.65 -9.23
CA VAL A 7 6.46 -4.50 -9.54
C VAL A 7 6.20 -5.18 -10.87
N ASP A 8 5.60 -6.37 -10.83
CA ASP A 8 5.20 -7.10 -12.03
C ASP A 8 3.98 -6.45 -12.71
N PRO A 9 3.79 -6.65 -14.03
CA PRO A 9 2.64 -6.10 -14.75
C PRO A 9 1.27 -6.40 -14.11
N SER A 10 1.12 -7.59 -13.49
CA SER A 10 -0.10 -7.97 -12.78
C SER A 10 -0.40 -7.08 -11.58
N VAL A 11 0.62 -6.62 -10.86
CA VAL A 11 0.47 -5.66 -9.75
C VAL A 11 -0.03 -4.32 -10.28
N TYR A 12 0.50 -3.91 -11.43
CA TYR A 12 0.10 -2.66 -12.07
C TYR A 12 -1.35 -2.69 -12.53
N ASP A 13 -1.75 -3.76 -13.23
CA ASP A 13 -3.12 -3.95 -13.72
C ASP A 13 -4.12 -3.98 -12.55
N GLU A 14 -3.80 -4.71 -11.48
CA GLU A 14 -4.64 -4.78 -10.30
C GLU A 14 -4.72 -3.43 -9.55
N ALA A 15 -3.62 -2.70 -9.42
CA ALA A 15 -3.63 -1.37 -8.82
C ALA A 15 -4.49 -0.38 -9.62
N MET A 16 -4.39 -0.42 -10.95
CA MET A 16 -5.23 0.37 -11.86
C MET A 16 -6.71 0.01 -11.73
N GLN A 17 -7.04 -1.29 -11.68
CA GLN A 17 -8.41 -1.76 -11.48
C GLN A 17 -8.96 -1.28 -10.13
N ARG A 18 -8.16 -1.40 -9.07
CA ARG A 18 -8.51 -1.01 -7.71
C ARG A 18 -8.76 0.48 -7.56
N CYS A 19 -7.97 1.32 -8.24
CA CYS A 19 -8.25 2.76 -8.32
C CYS A 19 -9.54 3.04 -9.09
N THR A 20 -9.76 2.35 -10.22
CA THR A 20 -10.95 2.50 -11.06
C THR A 20 -12.23 2.16 -10.29
N ASP A 21 -12.26 1.00 -9.63
CA ASP A 21 -13.41 0.50 -8.87
C ASP A 21 -13.82 1.44 -7.73
N ARG A 22 -12.86 2.21 -7.21
CA ARG A 22 -13.08 3.17 -6.12
C ARG A 22 -13.14 4.62 -6.56
N GLN A 23 -13.17 4.86 -7.88
CA GLN A 23 -13.21 6.20 -8.47
C GLN A 23 -12.05 7.11 -7.99
N LEU A 24 -10.88 6.51 -7.79
CA LEU A 24 -9.65 7.17 -7.39
C LEU A 24 -8.78 7.40 -8.63
N SER A 25 -8.11 8.55 -8.71
CA SER A 25 -7.29 8.93 -9.86
C SER A 25 -6.06 9.73 -9.45
N SER A 26 -5.14 9.95 -10.41
CA SER A 26 -3.87 10.67 -10.21
C SER A 26 -2.88 9.92 -9.29
N GLY A 27 -2.13 10.62 -8.44
CA GLY A 27 -1.02 10.08 -7.66
C GLY A 27 -1.36 8.93 -6.71
N VAL A 28 -2.64 8.75 -6.36
CA VAL A 28 -3.12 7.62 -5.54
C VAL A 28 -2.85 6.24 -6.18
N LEU A 29 -2.59 6.19 -7.49
CA LEU A 29 -2.13 4.98 -8.17
C LEU A 29 -0.83 4.44 -7.56
N PHE A 30 0.09 5.31 -7.14
CA PHE A 30 1.33 4.87 -6.51
C PHE A 30 1.07 4.23 -5.15
N ASP A 31 0.14 4.76 -4.35
CA ASP A 31 -0.26 4.13 -3.08
C ASP A 31 -0.92 2.76 -3.34
N ALA A 32 -1.74 2.67 -4.39
CA ALA A 32 -2.35 1.39 -4.80
C ALA A 32 -1.29 0.36 -5.22
N LEU A 33 -0.26 0.78 -5.96
CA LEU A 33 0.87 -0.09 -6.34
C LEU A 33 1.59 -0.65 -5.12
N HIS A 34 1.88 0.18 -4.12
CA HIS A 34 2.52 -0.28 -2.88
C HIS A 34 1.63 -1.27 -2.11
N LEU A 35 0.32 -1.00 -2.04
CA LEU A 35 -0.61 -1.86 -1.33
C LEU A 35 -0.75 -3.23 -2.01
N VAL A 36 -0.95 -3.27 -3.33
CA VAL A 36 -1.09 -4.52 -4.09
C VAL A 36 0.23 -5.30 -4.07
N ALA A 37 1.38 -4.64 -4.19
CA ALA A 37 2.68 -5.30 -4.06
C ALA A 37 2.86 -5.95 -2.68
N ALA A 38 2.44 -5.27 -1.60
CA ALA A 38 2.49 -5.82 -0.25
C ALA A 38 1.57 -7.04 -0.09
N GLU A 39 0.40 -7.03 -0.72
CA GLU A 39 -0.52 -8.19 -0.75
C GLU A 39 0.09 -9.37 -1.49
N HIS A 40 0.66 -9.16 -2.68
CA HIS A 40 1.32 -10.21 -3.47
C HIS A 40 2.54 -10.79 -2.75
N ALA A 41 3.25 -9.96 -1.97
CA ALA A 41 4.35 -10.40 -1.12
C ALA A 41 3.88 -11.16 0.15
N GLY A 42 2.56 -11.23 0.41
CA GLY A 42 2.02 -11.83 1.62
C GLY A 42 2.39 -11.06 2.89
N ALA A 43 2.59 -9.76 2.79
CA ALA A 43 2.98 -8.93 3.93
C ALA A 43 1.86 -8.91 4.98
N ASN A 44 2.22 -8.97 6.25
CA ASN A 44 1.28 -8.85 7.35
C ASN A 44 0.92 -7.38 7.64
N ALA A 45 1.81 -6.44 7.31
CA ALA A 45 1.65 -5.03 7.60
C ALA A 45 2.23 -4.14 6.49
N LEU A 46 1.62 -2.97 6.30
CA LEU A 46 2.12 -1.88 5.46
C LEU A 46 2.28 -0.64 6.32
N VAL A 47 3.52 -0.16 6.45
CA VAL A 47 3.84 1.03 7.25
C VAL A 47 3.78 2.27 6.36
N THR A 48 3.00 3.27 6.75
CA THR A 48 2.83 4.49 5.95
C THR A 48 2.49 5.70 6.81
N PHE A 49 2.95 6.89 6.41
CA PHE A 49 2.48 8.16 6.96
C PHE A 49 1.23 8.69 6.20
N ASN A 50 0.89 8.11 5.04
CA ASN A 50 -0.30 8.49 4.26
C ASN A 50 -1.50 7.58 4.57
N GLY A 51 -1.82 7.42 5.86
CA GLY A 51 -2.91 6.54 6.31
C GLY A 51 -4.23 6.72 5.55
N PRO A 52 -4.75 7.95 5.35
CA PRO A 52 -6.04 8.16 4.70
C PRO A 52 -6.17 7.54 3.30
N ASP A 53 -5.16 7.67 2.43
CA ASP A 53 -5.24 7.12 1.08
C ASP A 53 -5.11 5.59 1.07
N PHE A 54 -4.21 5.03 1.89
CA PHE A 54 -4.11 3.58 2.04
C PHE A 54 -5.39 2.96 2.61
N LEU A 55 -6.07 3.62 3.54
CA LEU A 55 -7.36 3.16 4.08
C LEU A 55 -8.47 3.20 3.03
N ARG A 56 -8.48 4.19 2.13
CA ARG A 56 -9.40 4.23 0.98
C ARG A 56 -9.12 3.09 0.00
N LEU A 57 -7.88 2.61 -0.06
CA LEU A 57 -7.42 1.54 -0.95
C LEU A 57 -7.47 0.13 -0.33
N ALA A 58 -7.60 0.01 0.98
CA ALA A 58 -7.59 -1.27 1.67
C ALA A 58 -8.82 -2.13 1.34
N ALA A 59 -8.59 -3.42 1.14
CA ALA A 59 -9.59 -4.47 1.08
C ALA A 59 -9.53 -5.31 2.37
N PRO A 60 -10.53 -6.14 2.67
CA PRO A 60 -10.51 -7.01 3.86
C PRO A 60 -9.29 -7.96 3.92
N THR A 61 -8.70 -8.28 2.77
CA THR A 61 -7.51 -9.13 2.63
C THR A 61 -6.20 -8.34 2.62
N SER A 62 -6.24 -7.02 2.70
CA SER A 62 -5.04 -6.19 2.70
C SER A 62 -4.20 -6.38 3.97
N PRO A 63 -2.88 -6.12 3.90
CA PRO A 63 -2.04 -6.03 5.09
C PRO A 63 -2.59 -5.01 6.09
N CYS A 64 -2.26 -5.21 7.36
CA CYS A 64 -2.58 -4.24 8.41
C CYS A 64 -1.87 -2.90 8.11
N ILE A 65 -2.66 -1.83 7.94
CA ILE A 65 -2.09 -0.49 7.73
C ILE A 65 -1.60 0.04 9.09
N VAL A 66 -0.30 0.26 9.20
CA VAL A 66 0.36 0.79 10.39
C VAL A 66 0.79 2.22 10.12
N ILE A 67 0.23 3.16 10.88
CA ILE A 67 0.60 4.57 10.83
C ILE A 67 1.52 4.83 12.03
N PRO A 68 2.81 5.15 11.82
CA PRO A 68 3.70 5.48 12.94
C PRO A 68 3.20 6.73 13.69
N PRO A 69 3.51 6.85 15.00
CA PRO A 69 3.17 8.05 15.77
C PRO A 69 3.88 9.30 15.22
N ASP A 70 3.32 10.47 15.51
CA ASP A 70 3.90 11.78 15.21
C ASP A 70 4.09 12.59 16.52
N PRO A 71 5.34 12.85 16.96
CA PRO A 71 6.60 12.53 16.29
C PRO A 71 6.92 11.03 16.31
N PRO A 72 7.71 10.54 15.34
CA PRO A 72 8.13 9.14 15.32
C PRO A 72 9.00 8.83 16.55
N GLU A 73 8.64 7.77 17.28
CA GLU A 73 9.47 7.25 18.35
C GLU A 73 10.71 6.58 17.74
N VAL A 74 11.85 7.29 17.73
CA VAL A 74 13.14 6.72 17.34
C VAL A 74 13.75 6.07 18.56
N THR A 75 13.71 4.74 18.63
CA THR A 75 14.52 3.99 19.60
C THR A 75 15.83 3.64 18.91
N LEU A 76 16.95 4.21 19.38
CA LEU A 76 18.31 3.92 18.90
C LEU A 76 18.85 2.63 19.53
#